data_AF-A0A538EHP8-F1
#
_entry.id   AF-A0A538EHP8-F1
#
_cell.length_a   1.000
_cell.length_b   1.000
_cell.length_c   1.000
_cell.angle_alpha   90.00
_cell.angle_beta   90.00
_cell.angle_gamma   90.00
#
_symmetry.space_group_name_H-M   'P 1'
#
loop_
_entity.id
_entity.type
_entity.pdbx_description
1 polymer ?
#
loop_
_entity_poly.entity_id
_entity_poly.type
_entity_poly.pdbx_seq_one_letter_code
_entity_poly.pdbx_strand_id
1 'polypeptide(L)'
;MPRGVPFTDGGESLIQVALPPGTPYEAETAVRRLVELTAILARRCAQLQEALETRVVIEQAKGMLAERFHLEPERAFDVLRRSARSNRVALRDLAARVVSSERTPREIAAQLDGAAAPPRLARSAGSR
;
A
#
# COMPACT_ATOMS: atom_id res chain seq x y z
N MET A 1 31.24 -15.77 33.05
CA MET A 1 30.50 -14.90 32.11
C MET A 1 29.02 -15.03 32.40
N PRO A 2 28.28 -13.94 32.66
CA PRO A 2 26.84 -14.02 32.87
C PRO A 2 26.14 -14.49 31.59
N ARG A 3 25.26 -15.49 31.69
CA ARG A 3 24.43 -15.95 30.57
C ARG A 3 23.28 -14.96 30.38
N GLY A 4 23.08 -14.48 29.15
CA GLY A 4 21.98 -13.59 28.80
C GLY A 4 20.61 -14.23 29.03
N VAL A 5 19.62 -13.42 29.38
CA VAL A 5 18.22 -13.85 29.54
C VAL A 5 17.59 -13.95 28.14
N PRO A 6 16.94 -15.08 27.78
CA PRO A 6 16.27 -15.21 26.49
C PRO A 6 15.05 -14.30 26.42
N PHE A 7 14.89 -13.59 25.30
CA PHE A 7 13.64 -12.90 24.98
C PHE A 7 12.73 -13.86 24.20
N THR A 8 11.52 -14.13 24.71
CA THR A 8 10.57 -15.07 24.12
C THR A 8 9.31 -14.35 23.63
N ASP A 9 8.94 -14.58 22.38
CA ASP A 9 7.58 -14.35 21.86
C ASP A 9 7.02 -15.70 21.39
N GLY A 10 5.81 -16.07 21.84
CA GLY A 10 5.18 -17.36 21.51
C GLY A 10 5.93 -18.63 21.95
N GLY A 11 6.99 -18.54 22.76
CA GLY A 11 7.81 -19.68 23.21
C GLY A 11 9.08 -19.95 22.39
N GLU A 12 9.31 -19.22 21.31
CA GLU A 12 10.56 -19.28 20.54
C GLU A 12 11.54 -18.21 21.04
N SER A 13 12.75 -18.63 21.44
CA SER A 13 13.81 -17.71 21.86
C SER A 13 14.51 -17.15 20.63
N LEU A 14 14.08 -15.97 20.18
CA LEU A 14 14.60 -15.36 18.95
C LEU A 14 15.96 -14.67 19.13
N ILE A 15 16.28 -14.20 20.34
CA ILE A 15 17.52 -13.45 20.61
C ILE A 15 18.00 -13.73 22.05
N GLN A 16 19.30 -14.03 22.20
CA GLN A 16 19.96 -14.08 23.50
C GLN A 16 20.69 -12.76 23.76
N VAL A 17 20.20 -11.96 24.72
CA VAL A 17 20.83 -10.68 25.07
C VAL A 17 21.72 -10.87 26.29
N ALA A 18 23.03 -10.92 26.06
CA ALA A 18 24.01 -10.80 27.14
C ALA A 18 24.31 -9.31 27.37
N LEU A 19 24.05 -8.82 28.57
CA LEU A 19 24.53 -7.49 28.96
C LEU A 19 26.06 -7.56 29.04
N PRO A 20 26.81 -6.71 28.32
CA PRO A 20 28.24 -6.61 28.54
C PRO A 20 28.49 -6.23 30.01
N PRO A 21 29.54 -6.75 30.67
CA PRO A 21 29.93 -6.25 31.98
C PRO A 21 30.27 -4.77 31.81
N GLY A 22 29.48 -3.90 32.42
CA GLY A 22 29.53 -2.47 32.18
C GLY A 22 28.99 -1.67 33.36
N THR A 23 29.30 -0.38 33.38
CA THR A 23 28.78 0.54 34.38
C THR A 23 27.25 0.72 34.21
N PRO A 24 26.51 1.17 35.25
CA PRO A 24 25.07 1.47 35.12
C PRO A 24 24.73 2.40 33.93
N TYR A 25 25.63 3.32 33.58
CA TYR A 25 25.49 4.22 32.43
C TYR A 25 25.55 3.49 31.06
N GLU A 26 26.43 2.49 30.93
CA GLU A 26 26.52 1.67 29.72
C GLU A 26 25.27 0.81 29.54
N ALA A 27 24.73 0.26 30.63
CA ALA A 27 23.47 -0.46 30.61
C ALA A 27 22.30 0.44 30.19
N GLU A 28 22.21 1.67 30.73
CA GLU A 28 21.18 2.64 30.33
C GLU A 28 21.29 3.00 28.84
N THR A 29 22.50 3.24 28.35
CA THR A 29 22.76 3.57 26.94
C THR A 29 22.36 2.42 26.01
N ALA A 30 22.68 1.19 26.40
CA ALA A 30 22.31 -0.01 25.64
C ALA A 30 20.78 -0.18 25.57
N VAL A 31 20.08 0.01 26.70
CA VAL A 31 18.61 -0.05 26.76
C VAL A 31 17.99 1.05 25.91
N ARG A 32 18.48 2.29 26.00
CA ARG A 32 18.00 3.42 25.18
C ARG A 32 18.11 3.12 23.69
N ARG A 33 19.26 2.61 23.25
CA ARG A 33 19.48 2.23 21.85
C ARG A 33 18.56 1.08 21.42
N LEU A 34 18.32 0.10 22.28
CA LEU A 34 17.38 -0.98 21.99
C LEU A 34 15.94 -0.46 21.85
N VAL A 35 15.51 0.46 22.72
CA VAL A 35 14.20 1.12 22.62
C VAL A 35 14.07 1.92 21.32
N GLU A 36 15.10 2.66 20.93
CA GLU A 36 15.11 3.41 19.67
C GLU A 36 15.01 2.47 18.45
N LEU A 37 15.80 1.39 18.42
CA LEU A 37 15.78 0.42 17.33
C LEU A 37 14.44 -0.32 17.25
N THR A 38 13.88 -0.73 18.39
CA THR A 38 12.58 -1.41 18.43
C THR A 38 11.45 -0.47 17.97
N ALA A 39 11.48 0.82 18.34
CA ALA A 39 10.53 1.80 17.83
C ALA A 39 10.63 1.99 16.30
N ILE A 40 11.85 2.02 15.74
CA ILE A 40 12.07 2.08 14.29
C ILE A 40 11.50 0.85 13.60
N LEU A 41 11.77 -0.35 14.14
CA LEU A 41 11.28 -1.61 13.58
C LEU A 41 9.76 -1.69 13.65
N ALA A 42 9.15 -1.35 14.80
CA ALA A 42 7.70 -1.34 14.97
C ALA A 42 7.02 -0.42 13.95
N ARG A 43 7.58 0.79 13.73
CA ARG A 43 7.07 1.72 12.72
C ARG A 43 7.16 1.15 11.31
N ARG A 44 8.28 0.51 10.94
CA ARG A 44 8.44 -0.12 9.62
C ARG A 44 7.46 -1.27 9.42
N CYS A 45 7.29 -2.12 10.44
CA CYS A 45 6.30 -3.20 10.39
C CYS A 45 4.89 -2.65 10.18
N ALA A 46 4.49 -1.59 10.90
CA ALA A 46 3.19 -0.96 10.71
C ALA A 46 3.01 -0.40 9.28
N GLN A 47 4.03 0.25 8.72
CA GLN A 47 3.99 0.76 7.34
C GLN A 47 3.88 -0.36 6.30
N LEU A 48 4.60 -1.47 6.50
CA LEU A 48 4.51 -2.63 5.61
C LEU A 48 3.13 -3.29 5.72
N GLN A 49 2.59 -3.41 6.92
CA GLN A 49 1.26 -3.95 7.15
C GLN A 49 0.19 -3.12 6.43
N GLU A 50 0.22 -1.79 6.59
CA GLU A 50 -0.70 -0.89 5.88
C GLU A 50 -0.57 -1.00 4.34
N ALA A 51 0.66 -1.13 3.84
CA ALA A 51 0.91 -1.30 2.41
C ALA A 51 0.35 -2.63 1.87
N LEU A 52 0.48 -3.72 2.64
CA LEU A 52 -0.05 -5.04 2.28
C LEU A 52 -1.59 -5.03 2.26
N GLU A 53 -2.22 -4.47 3.29
CA GLU A 53 -3.68 -4.33 3.36
C GLU A 53 -4.22 -3.48 2.20
N THR A 54 -3.56 -2.37 1.91
CA THR A 54 -3.88 -1.51 0.77
C THR A 54 -3.78 -2.27 -0.56
N ARG A 55 -2.74 -3.10 -0.72
CA ARG A 55 -2.53 -3.89 -1.94
C ARG A 55 -3.67 -4.89 -2.16
N VAL A 56 -4.14 -5.56 -1.11
CA VAL A 56 -5.25 -6.53 -1.23
C VAL A 56 -6.50 -5.86 -1.79
N VAL A 57 -6.91 -4.72 -1.23
CA VAL A 57 -8.12 -4.00 -1.66
C VAL A 57 -7.99 -3.50 -3.11
N ILE A 58 -6.81 -3.00 -3.50
CA ILE A 58 -6.55 -2.54 -4.87
C ILE A 58 -6.59 -3.70 -5.87
N GLU A 59 -5.99 -4.84 -5.53
CA GLU A 59 -5.98 -6.02 -6.40
C GLU A 59 -7.39 -6.61 -6.58
N GLN A 60 -8.20 -6.64 -5.52
CA GLN A 60 -9.60 -7.04 -5.59
C GLN A 60 -10.41 -6.11 -6.50
N ALA A 61 -10.28 -4.79 -6.30
CA ALA A 61 -10.96 -3.80 -7.14
C ALA A 61 -10.53 -3.92 -8.61
N LYS A 62 -9.25 -4.14 -8.88
CA LYS A 62 -8.72 -4.37 -10.23
C LYS A 62 -9.38 -5.58 -10.89
N GLY A 63 -9.45 -6.71 -10.19
CA GLY A 63 -10.10 -7.93 -10.69
C GLY A 63 -11.59 -7.71 -11.00
N MET A 64 -12.32 -7.06 -10.09
CA MET A 64 -13.73 -6.72 -10.30
C MET A 64 -13.94 -5.80 -11.51
N LEU A 65 -13.10 -4.78 -11.70
CA LEU A 65 -13.22 -3.88 -12.85
C LEU A 65 -12.83 -4.57 -14.16
N ALA A 66 -11.80 -5.43 -14.14
CA ALA A 66 -11.39 -6.22 -15.29
C ALA A 66 -12.54 -7.12 -15.77
N GLU A 67 -13.21 -7.80 -14.83
CA GLU A 67 -14.36 -8.67 -15.12
C GLU A 67 -15.57 -7.85 -15.61
N ARG A 68 -16.02 -6.85 -14.85
CA ARG A 68 -17.23 -6.05 -15.14
C ARG A 68 -17.19 -5.33 -16.49
N PHE A 69 -16.00 -4.93 -16.94
CA PHE A 69 -15.83 -4.13 -18.16
C PHE A 69 -15.06 -4.86 -19.26
N HIS A 70 -14.78 -6.16 -19.09
CA HIS A 70 -14.00 -6.96 -20.04
C HIS A 70 -12.67 -6.28 -20.42
N LEU A 71 -11.93 -5.81 -19.41
CA LEU A 71 -10.65 -5.13 -19.57
C LEU A 71 -9.50 -6.04 -19.13
N GLU A 72 -8.35 -5.89 -19.77
CA GLU A 72 -7.10 -6.41 -19.22
C GLU A 72 -6.82 -5.81 -17.83
N PRO A 73 -6.25 -6.58 -16.89
CA PRO A 73 -5.98 -6.12 -15.52
C PRO A 73 -5.19 -4.82 -15.46
N GLU A 74 -4.18 -4.63 -16.31
CA GLU A 74 -3.37 -3.42 -16.40
C GLU A 74 -4.23 -2.21 -16.78
N ARG A 75 -5.17 -2.41 -17.72
CA ARG A 75 -6.08 -1.35 -18.15
C ARG A 75 -7.09 -0.99 -17.06
N ALA A 76 -7.62 -1.99 -16.35
CA ALA A 76 -8.51 -1.77 -15.21
C ALA A 76 -7.80 -0.96 -14.10
N PHE A 77 -6.54 -1.30 -13.79
CA PHE A 77 -5.73 -0.54 -12.83
C PHE A 77 -5.49 0.90 -13.29
N ASP A 78 -5.18 1.12 -14.56
CA ASP A 78 -4.99 2.46 -15.11
C ASP A 78 -6.26 3.32 -15.07
N VAL A 79 -7.43 2.72 -15.28
CA VAL A 79 -8.72 3.40 -15.14
C VAL A 79 -8.95 3.78 -13.69
N LEU A 80 -8.77 2.84 -12.75
CA LEU A 80 -8.92 3.08 -11.32
C LEU A 80 -7.98 4.20 -10.84
N ARG A 81 -6.69 4.15 -11.24
CA ARG A 81 -5.67 5.14 -10.90
C ARG A 81 -5.99 6.53 -11.46
N ARG A 82 -6.40 6.62 -12.74
CA ARG A 82 -6.78 7.90 -13.35
C ARG A 82 -8.03 8.49 -12.71
N SER A 83 -9.03 7.66 -12.43
CA SER A 83 -10.27 8.09 -11.76
C SER A 83 -9.98 8.64 -10.37
N ALA A 84 -9.15 7.95 -9.57
CA ALA A 84 -8.71 8.43 -8.26
C ALA A 84 -8.00 9.79 -8.36
N ARG A 85 -7.02 9.91 -9.28
CA ARG A 85 -6.24 11.13 -9.48
C ARG A 85 -7.08 12.31 -9.93
N SER A 86 -7.94 12.13 -10.94
CA SER A 86 -8.80 13.19 -11.48
C SER A 86 -9.81 13.70 -10.46
N ASN A 87 -10.18 12.86 -9.48
CA ASN A 87 -11.15 13.20 -8.44
C ASN A 87 -10.51 13.52 -7.08
N ARG A 88 -9.17 13.55 -7.00
CA ARG A 88 -8.40 13.79 -5.76
C ARG A 88 -8.80 12.86 -4.60
N VAL A 89 -9.11 11.61 -4.91
CA VAL A 89 -9.42 10.57 -3.91
C VAL A 89 -8.22 9.65 -3.77
N ALA A 90 -7.95 9.16 -2.55
CA ALA A 90 -6.91 8.16 -2.36
C ALA A 90 -7.27 6.88 -3.13
N LEU A 91 -6.28 6.28 -3.78
CA LEU A 91 -6.49 5.08 -4.61
C LEU A 91 -7.12 3.93 -3.82
N ARG A 92 -6.68 3.72 -2.57
CA ARG A 92 -7.23 2.69 -1.69
C ARG A 92 -8.72 2.91 -1.39
N ASP A 93 -9.12 4.17 -1.20
CA ASP A 93 -10.49 4.51 -0.81
C ASP A 93 -11.42 4.33 -2.01
N LEU A 94 -10.98 4.72 -3.21
CA LEU A 94 -11.73 4.44 -4.43
C LEU A 94 -11.81 2.94 -4.72
N ALA A 95 -10.73 2.19 -4.49
CA ALA A 95 -10.74 0.73 -4.60
C ALA A 95 -11.72 0.09 -3.59
N ALA A 96 -11.73 0.56 -2.34
CA ALA A 96 -12.67 0.10 -1.33
C ALA A 96 -14.14 0.36 -1.73
N ARG A 97 -14.41 1.49 -2.39
CA ARG A 97 -15.74 1.80 -2.96
C ARG A 97 -16.14 0.85 -4.10
N VAL A 98 -15.18 0.33 -4.87
CA VAL A 98 -15.44 -0.71 -5.88
C VAL A 98 -15.76 -2.04 -5.21
N VAL A 99 -14.96 -2.44 -4.21
CA VAL A 99 -15.12 -3.73 -3.52
C VAL A 99 -16.42 -3.81 -2.73
N SER A 100 -16.83 -2.70 -2.10
CA SER A 100 -18.03 -2.64 -1.26
C SER A 100 -19.36 -2.47 -2.02
N SER A 101 -19.33 -2.37 -3.35
CA SER A 101 -20.51 -2.08 -4.17
C SER A 101 -20.55 -2.92 -5.46
N GLU A 102 -21.73 -3.49 -5.75
CA GLU A 102 -22.02 -4.10 -7.05
C GLU A 102 -21.97 -3.07 -8.18
N ARG A 103 -22.38 -1.84 -7.89
CA ARG A 103 -22.33 -0.73 -8.86
C ARG A 103 -20.94 -0.10 -8.90
N THR A 104 -20.44 0.15 -10.09
CA THR A 104 -19.18 0.87 -10.29
C THR A 104 -19.31 2.35 -9.87
N PRO A 105 -18.35 2.90 -9.11
CA PRO A 105 -18.29 4.33 -8.78
C PRO A 105 -18.39 5.23 -10.01
N ARG A 106 -19.13 6.35 -9.88
CA ARG A 106 -19.44 7.25 -11.01
C ARG A 106 -18.19 7.84 -11.67
N GLU A 107 -17.14 8.07 -10.87
CA GLU A 107 -15.86 8.59 -11.36
C GLU A 107 -15.18 7.63 -12.33
N ILE A 108 -15.30 6.32 -12.07
CA ILE A 108 -14.75 5.26 -12.91
C ILE A 108 -15.60 5.10 -14.17
N ALA A 109 -16.93 5.09 -14.03
CA ALA A 109 -17.83 5.05 -15.17
C ALA A 109 -17.58 6.22 -16.13
N ALA A 110 -17.51 7.46 -15.60
CA ALA A 110 -17.21 8.65 -16.40
C ALA A 110 -15.84 8.59 -17.10
N GLN A 111 -14.83 8.00 -16.44
CA GLN A 111 -13.49 7.83 -17.03
C GLN A 111 -13.49 6.83 -18.21
N LEU A 112 -14.34 5.80 -18.14
CA LEU A 112 -14.51 4.81 -19.21
C LEU A 112 -15.32 5.40 -20.38
N ASP A 113 -16.41 6.12 -20.07
CA ASP A 113 -17.24 6.79 -21.08
C ASP A 113 -16.45 7.87 -21.83
N GLY A 114 -15.65 8.66 -21.11
CA GLY A 114 -14.80 9.71 -21.69
C GLY A 114 -13.65 9.17 -22.55
N ALA A 115 -13.20 7.94 -22.32
CA ALA A 115 -12.19 7.28 -23.16
C ALA A 115 -12.76 6.74 -24.47
N ALA A 116 -14.07 6.58 -24.59
CA ALA A 116 -14.77 6.16 -25.80
C ALA A 116 -15.00 7.31 -26.82
N ALA A 117 -14.66 8.56 -26.47
CA ALA A 117 -14.70 9.66 -27.43
C ALA A 117 -13.65 9.44 -28.53
N PRO A 118 -14.04 9.41 -29.83
CA PRO A 118 -13.08 9.15 -30.91
C PRO A 118 -11.96 10.19 -30.89
N PRO A 119 -10.71 9.82 -31.24
CA PRO A 119 -9.62 10.77 -31.35
C PRO A 119 -10.06 11.84 -32.35
N ARG A 120 -10.07 13.11 -31.92
CA ARG A 120 -10.36 14.24 -32.80
C ARG A 120 -9.30 14.21 -33.90
N LEU A 121 -9.68 13.75 -35.09
CA LEU A 121 -8.85 13.83 -36.29
C LEU A 121 -8.42 15.29 -36.41
N ALA A 122 -7.10 15.50 -36.34
CA ALA A 122 -6.48 16.78 -36.61
C ALA A 122 -6.98 17.23 -37.99
N ARG A 123 -7.72 18.35 -38.02
CA ARG A 123 -8.03 19.02 -39.26
C ARG A 123 -6.70 19.49 -39.85
N SER A 124 -6.15 18.75 -40.81
CA SER A 124 -5.19 19.30 -41.76
C SER A 124 -5.96 20.24 -42.67
N ALA A 125 -5.97 21.51 -42.27
CA ALA A 125 -6.36 22.61 -43.12
C ALA A 125 -5.40 22.71 -44.31
N GLY A 126 -5.98 22.96 -45.49
CA GLY A 126 -5.37 23.63 -46.66
C GLY A 126 -4.14 22.96 -47.28
N SER A 127 -4.23 22.32 -48.44
CA SER A 127 -4.34 23.01 -49.74
C SER A 127 -3.46 24.27 -49.82
N ARG A 128 -2.24 24.10 -50.32
CA ARG A 128 -1.68 24.79 -51.49
C ARG A 128 -0.31 24.22 -51.84
#